data_AF-A0A7Y9PDV2-F1
#
_entry.id   AF-A0A7Y9PDV2-F1
#
_cell.length_a   1.000
_cell.length_b   1.000
_cell.length_c   1.000
_cell.angle_alpha   90.00
_cell.angle_beta   90.00
_cell.angle_gamma   90.00
#
_symmetry.space_group_name_H-M   'P 1'
#
loop_
_entity.id
_entity.type
_entity.pdbx_description
1 polymer ?
#
loop_
_entity_poly.entity_id
_entity_poly.type
_entity_poly.pdbx_seq_one_letter_code
_entity_poly.pdbx_strand_id
1 'polypeptide(L)'
;MTSQELTEIVDQRTTDPTVLGRLACNLRSNDLVVQRHHDNRTLSVAWQDSGDFWRCIITSNEKTNHPLAQVDVHENSTVRVDVFEPCRVTISPEEGFLCLTRYK
;
A
#
# COMPACT_ATOMS: atom_id res chain seq x y z
N MET A 1 -11.96 2.67 6.53
CA MET A 1 -11.39 3.72 7.40
C MET A 1 -11.61 5.11 6.82
N THR A 2 -11.63 6.11 7.70
CA THR A 2 -11.68 7.54 7.37
C THR A 2 -10.32 8.07 6.92
N SER A 3 -10.29 9.22 6.25
CA SER A 3 -9.04 9.87 5.82
C SER A 3 -8.13 10.24 7.00
N GLN A 4 -8.69 10.55 8.17
CA GLN A 4 -7.92 10.87 9.37
C GLN A 4 -7.20 9.63 9.90
N GLU A 5 -7.90 8.50 10.04
CA GLU A 5 -7.30 7.23 10.50
C GLU A 5 -6.18 6.75 9.56
N LEU A 6 -6.39 6.87 8.24
CA LEU A 6 -5.35 6.56 7.24
C LEU A 6 -4.12 7.46 7.39
N THR A 7 -4.33 8.75 7.69
CA THR A 7 -3.23 9.70 7.92
C THR A 7 -2.43 9.35 9.17
N GLU A 8 -3.10 9.00 10.26
CA GLU A 8 -2.45 8.55 11.49
C GLU A 8 -1.57 7.30 11.25
N ILE A 9 -2.05 6.34 10.44
CA ILE A 9 -1.28 5.16 10.06
C ILE A 9 -0.05 5.55 9.22
N VAL A 10 -0.18 6.49 8.29
CA VAL A 10 0.94 6.94 7.44
C VAL A 10 2.01 7.66 8.26
N ASP A 11 1.62 8.47 9.24
CA ASP A 11 2.55 9.26 10.04
C ASP A 11 3.32 8.45 11.09
N GLN A 12 2.79 7.29 11.49
CA GLN A 12 3.48 6.37 12.40
C GLN A 12 4.83 5.91 11.82
N ARG A 13 5.84 5.78 12.69
CA ARG A 13 7.20 5.28 12.37
C ARG A 13 7.98 6.11 11.33
N THR A 14 7.54 7.33 11.01
CA THR A 14 8.24 8.22 10.07
C THR A 14 9.54 8.80 10.63
N THR A 15 9.76 8.70 11.95
CA THR A 15 11.00 9.10 12.64
C THR A 15 12.08 8.02 12.59
N ASP A 16 11.75 6.79 12.16
CA ASP A 16 12.74 5.72 11.99
C ASP A 16 13.63 6.03 10.77
N PRO A 17 14.96 6.12 10.95
CA PRO A 17 15.87 6.47 9.86
C PRO A 17 15.95 5.41 8.76
N THR A 18 15.48 4.18 9.00
CA THR A 18 15.45 3.09 8.01
C THR A 18 14.18 3.14 7.13
N VAL A 19 13.15 3.86 7.58
CA VAL A 19 11.89 4.00 6.85
C VAL A 19 12.01 5.14 5.84
N LEU A 20 11.78 4.83 4.57
CA LEU A 20 11.70 5.83 3.50
C LEU A 20 10.33 6.48 3.42
N GLY A 21 9.28 5.77 3.82
CA GLY A 21 7.94 6.32 3.86
C GLY A 21 6.86 5.27 3.96
N ARG A 22 5.63 5.74 4.06
CA ARG A 22 4.44 4.91 4.20
C ARG A 22 3.30 5.40 3.32
N LEU A 23 2.46 4.46 2.94
CA LEU A 23 1.16 4.69 2.34
C LEU A 23 0.11 3.86 3.07
N ALA A 24 -1.14 4.32 3.11
CA ALA A 24 -2.24 3.53 3.66
C ALA A 24 -3.55 3.83 2.94
N CYS A 25 -4.19 2.81 2.38
CA CYS A 25 -5.47 2.96 1.67
C CYS A 25 -6.52 1.98 2.17
N ASN A 26 -7.79 2.31 1.92
CA ASN A 26 -8.89 1.36 2.10
C ASN A 26 -8.78 0.25 1.05
N LEU A 27 -9.20 -0.96 1.42
CA LEU A 27 -9.29 -2.07 0.47
C LEU A 27 -10.34 -1.77 -0.60
N ARG A 28 -10.08 -2.20 -1.84
CA ARG A 28 -11.02 -2.11 -2.98
C ARG A 28 -11.47 -0.68 -3.31
N SER A 29 -10.69 0.32 -2.90
CA SER A 29 -11.00 1.73 -3.09
C SER A 29 -10.01 2.37 -4.05
N ASN A 30 -10.51 2.97 -5.12
CA ASN A 30 -9.70 3.75 -6.05
C ASN A 30 -9.47 5.19 -5.58
N ASP A 31 -10.03 5.57 -4.42
CA ASP A 31 -9.78 6.88 -3.83
C ASP A 31 -8.33 7.03 -3.37
N LEU A 32 -7.82 8.26 -3.52
CA LEU A 32 -6.42 8.60 -3.36
C LEU A 32 -5.87 8.22 -1.96
N VAL A 33 -4.62 7.79 -1.97
CA VAL A 33 -4.07 6.70 -1.14
C VAL A 33 -3.45 7.14 0.19
N VAL A 34 -3.36 8.44 0.49
CA VAL A 34 -2.60 9.01 1.63
C VAL A 34 -1.17 8.47 1.75
N GLN A 35 -0.17 9.34 1.62
CA GLN A 35 1.23 8.92 1.62
C GLN A 35 2.17 9.97 2.21
N ARG A 36 3.30 9.51 2.74
CA ARG A 36 4.41 10.35 3.20
C ARG A 36 5.73 9.66 2.96
N HIS A 37 6.56 10.23 2.08
CA HIS A 37 7.86 9.69 1.70
C HIS A 37 8.97 10.75 1.81
N HIS A 38 10.13 10.34 2.30
CA HIS A 38 11.31 11.18 2.52
C HIS A 38 12.22 11.28 1.28
N ASP A 39 12.05 10.39 0.30
CA ASP A 39 12.85 10.31 -0.93
C ASP A 39 12.20 10.99 -2.13
N ASN A 40 11.16 11.80 -1.92
CA ASN A 40 10.36 12.47 -2.95
C ASN A 40 9.69 11.52 -3.98
N ARG A 41 9.69 10.21 -3.74
CA ARG A 41 8.91 9.28 -4.56
C ARG A 41 7.42 9.42 -4.23
N THR A 42 6.61 9.47 -5.28
CA THR A 42 5.16 9.44 -5.18
C THR A 42 4.71 8.04 -5.57
N LEU A 43 3.94 7.41 -4.70
CA LEU A 43 3.32 6.13 -4.95
C LEU A 43 1.88 6.31 -5.40
N SER A 44 1.45 5.37 -6.23
CA SER A 44 0.07 5.23 -6.71
C SER A 44 -0.41 3.84 -6.35
N VAL A 45 -1.68 3.73 -5.97
CA VAL A 45 -2.36 2.45 -5.77
C VAL A 45 -3.52 2.38 -6.72
N ALA A 46 -3.67 1.24 -7.38
CA ALA A 46 -4.82 0.92 -8.20
C ALA A 46 -5.45 -0.38 -7.71
N TRP A 47 -6.76 -0.37 -7.49
CA TRP A 47 -7.54 -1.56 -7.20
C TRP A 47 -8.30 -2.01 -8.45
N GLN A 48 -8.22 -3.30 -8.75
CA GLN A 48 -8.90 -3.92 -9.87
C GLN A 48 -9.68 -5.15 -9.40
N ASP A 49 -10.95 -5.21 -9.78
CA ASP A 49 -11.75 -6.41 -9.66
C ASP A 49 -11.31 -7.43 -10.73
N SER A 50 -10.91 -8.63 -10.31
CA SER A 50 -10.53 -9.74 -11.19
C SER A 50 -11.54 -10.90 -11.16
N GLY A 51 -12.74 -10.68 -10.58
CA GLY A 51 -13.78 -11.69 -10.39
C GLY A 51 -13.59 -12.45 -9.08
N ASP A 52 -12.60 -13.33 -9.01
CA ASP A 52 -12.37 -14.20 -7.83
C ASP A 52 -11.56 -13.52 -6.70
N PHE A 53 -10.98 -12.36 -7.00
CA PHE A 53 -10.18 -11.58 -6.08
C PHE A 53 -10.10 -10.12 -6.52
N TRP A 54 -9.72 -9.28 -5.57
CA TRP A 54 -9.36 -7.89 -5.82
C TRP A 54 -7.84 -7.76 -5.84
N ARG A 55 -7.32 -7.20 -6.91
CA ARG A 55 -5.89 -6.92 -7.08
C ARG A 55 -5.60 -5.48 -6.76
N CYS A 56 -4.64 -5.26 -5.88
CA CYS A 56 -4.01 -3.98 -5.61
C CYS A 56 -2.63 -3.96 -6.24
N ILE A 57 -2.37 -2.96 -7.08
CA ILE A 57 -1.06 -2.72 -7.68
C ILE A 57 -0.53 -1.40 -7.13
N ILE A 58 0.67 -1.45 -6.54
CA ILE A 58 1.34 -0.30 -5.95
C ILE A 58 2.51 0.05 -6.85
N THR A 59 2.45 1.21 -7.50
CA THR A 59 3.52 1.71 -8.39
C THR A 59 4.16 2.96 -7.81
N SER A 60 5.36 3.28 -8.27
CA SER A 60 6.02 4.56 -8.01
C SER A 60 6.05 5.40 -9.28
N ASN A 61 6.21 6.70 -9.13
CA ASN A 61 6.42 7.64 -10.24
C ASN A 61 7.79 7.48 -10.94
N GLU A 62 8.69 6.68 -10.37
CA GLU A 62 9.94 6.32 -11.04
C GLU A 62 9.70 5.31 -12.16
N LYS A 63 10.48 5.44 -13.25
CA LYS A 63 10.44 4.49 -14.36
C LYS A 63 11.11 3.19 -13.95
N THR A 64 10.33 2.31 -13.32
CA THR A 64 10.69 0.93 -13.00
C THR A 64 9.95 -0.01 -13.96
N ASN A 65 10.53 -1.19 -14.21
CA ASN A 65 9.90 -2.22 -15.06
C ASN A 65 8.82 -3.03 -14.32
N HIS A 66 8.72 -2.87 -13.00
CA HIS A 66 7.87 -3.66 -12.12
C HIS A 66 7.18 -2.76 -11.10
N PRO A 67 5.96 -3.09 -10.65
CA PRO A 67 5.35 -2.40 -9.52
C PRO A 67 6.19 -2.59 -8.26
N LEU A 68 6.02 -1.72 -7.28
CA LEU A 68 6.67 -1.84 -5.98
C LEU A 68 6.19 -3.09 -5.23
N ALA A 69 4.87 -3.30 -5.24
CA ALA A 69 4.21 -4.48 -4.69
C ALA A 69 2.88 -4.73 -5.40
N GLN A 70 2.45 -5.99 -5.38
CA GLN A 70 1.12 -6.42 -5.80
C GLN A 70 0.48 -7.22 -4.66
N VAL A 71 -0.81 -7.00 -4.43
CA VAL A 71 -1.57 -7.70 -3.39
C VAL A 71 -2.88 -8.19 -3.98
N ASP A 72 -3.12 -9.49 -3.91
CA ASP A 72 -4.40 -10.11 -4.28
C ASP A 72 -5.16 -10.48 -3.01
N VAL A 73 -6.38 -9.96 -2.87
CA VAL A 73 -7.30 -10.22 -1.75
C VAL A 73 -8.50 -10.99 -2.25
N HIS A 74 -8.58 -12.26 -1.88
CA HIS A 74 -9.70 -13.14 -2.22
C HIS A 74 -10.87 -12.97 -1.23
N GLU A 75 -12.08 -13.35 -1.65
CA GLU A 75 -13.27 -13.28 -0.79
C GLU A 75 -13.20 -14.20 0.43
N ASN A 76 -12.47 -15.31 0.32
CA ASN A 76 -12.23 -16.24 1.42
C ASN A 76 -11.12 -15.77 2.40
N SER A 77 -10.75 -14.48 2.34
CA SER A 77 -9.66 -13.89 3.13
C SER A 77 -8.26 -14.44 2.84
N THR A 78 -8.08 -15.22 1.77
CA THR A 78 -6.73 -15.54 1.28
C THR A 78 -6.09 -14.29 0.70
N VAL A 79 -4.86 -14.02 1.12
CA VAL A 79 -4.08 -12.89 0.64
C VAL A 79 -2.80 -13.41 -0.01
N ARG A 80 -2.52 -12.96 -1.22
CA ARG A 80 -1.22 -13.17 -1.89
C ARG A 80 -0.52 -11.83 -2.02
N VAL A 81 0.78 -11.82 -1.74
CA VAL A 81 1.58 -10.60 -1.77
C VAL A 81 2.86 -10.88 -2.54
N ASP A 82 3.07 -10.11 -3.60
CA ASP A 82 4.31 -10.07 -4.35
C ASP A 82 5.00 -8.73 -4.09
N VAL A 83 6.25 -8.77 -3.67
CA VAL A 83 7.06 -7.58 -3.34
C VAL A 83 8.28 -7.55 -4.24
N PHE A 84 8.50 -6.44 -4.94
CA PHE A 84 9.60 -6.28 -5.90
C PHE A 84 10.65 -5.27 -5.44
N GLU A 85 10.33 -4.40 -4.48
CA GLU A 85 11.27 -3.51 -3.81
C GLU A 85 11.21 -3.69 -2.28
N PRO A 86 12.27 -3.36 -1.51
CA PRO A 86 12.28 -3.46 -0.05
C PRO A 86 11.10 -2.72 0.61
N CYS A 87 10.10 -3.49 1.02
CA CYS A 87 8.95 -2.97 1.73
C CYS A 87 8.31 -4.02 2.64
N ARG A 88 7.47 -3.55 3.56
CA ARG A 88 6.56 -4.38 4.34
C ARG A 88 5.14 -4.00 3.97
N VAL A 89 4.36 -5.02 3.58
CA VAL A 89 2.92 -4.90 3.37
C VAL A 89 2.20 -5.40 4.61
N THR A 90 1.26 -4.62 5.11
CA THR A 90 0.36 -4.98 6.22
C THR A 90 -1.07 -4.82 5.72
N ILE A 91 -1.87 -5.88 5.86
CA ILE A 91 -3.25 -5.90 5.37
C ILE A 91 -4.11 -6.34 6.54
N SER A 92 -5.19 -5.61 6.78
CA SER A 92 -6.23 -5.99 7.72
C SER A 92 -7.56 -6.03 6.97
N PRO A 93 -8.02 -7.23 6.55
CA PRO A 93 -9.33 -7.38 5.91
C PRO A 93 -10.47 -6.95 6.83
N GLU A 94 -10.36 -7.20 8.14
CA GLU A 94 -11.37 -6.85 9.14
C GLU A 94 -11.49 -5.34 9.33
N GLU A 95 -10.36 -4.63 9.42
CA GLU A 95 -10.34 -3.16 9.53
C GLU A 95 -10.50 -2.46 8.16
N GLY A 96 -10.42 -3.23 7.07
CA GLY A 96 -10.67 -2.77 5.71
C GLY A 96 -9.55 -1.91 5.13
N PHE A 97 -8.28 -2.14 5.49
CA PHE A 97 -7.16 -1.36 4.97
C PHE A 97 -5.93 -2.17 4.56
N LEU A 98 -5.10 -1.53 3.74
CA LEU A 98 -3.76 -1.93 3.37
C LEU A 98 -2.80 -0.80 3.71
N CYS A 99 -1.68 -1.13 4.34
CA CYS A 99 -0.57 -0.22 4.57
C CYS A 99 0.72 -0.81 4.01
N LEU A 100 1.51 0.02 3.33
CA LEU A 100 2.84 -0.34 2.89
C LEU A 100 3.87 0.59 3.52
N THR A 101 4.95 0.00 4.02
CA THR A 101 6.12 0.70 4.57
C THR A 101 7.33 0.41 3.70
N ARG A 102 7.95 1.45 3.13
CA ARG A 102 9.19 1.34 2.36
C ARG A 102 10.40 1.50 3.25
N TYR A 103 11.47 0.76 2.96
CA TYR A 103 12.74 0.85 3.66
C TYR A 103 13.86 1.26 2.70
N LYS A 104 14.95 1.79 3.28
CA LYS A 104 16.21 2.09 2.58
C LYS A 104 16.88 0.84 2.02
#